data_AF-A0A963Z3S0-F1
#
_entry.id   AF-A0A963Z3S0-F1
#
_cell.length_a   1.000
_cell.length_b   1.000
_cell.length_c   1.000
_cell.angle_alpha   90.00
_cell.angle_beta   90.00
_cell.angle_gamma   90.00
#
_symmetry.space_group_name_H-M   'P 1'
#
loop_
_entity.id
_entity.type
_entity.pdbx_description
1 polymer ?
#
loop_
_entity_poly.entity_id
_entity_poly.type
_entity_poly.pdbx_seq_one_letter_code
_entity_poly.pdbx_strand_id
1 'polypeptide(L)'
;MNDLELLRILDFLQKLRSPWAKAFPQGDSELVWQLVHHLMSSVTRGDIVTISALAQAGYAPYTTALRKVEELIDAGLITRVPRTKTGKSFALQPSAKLKKLFESYLVEVKRAVAQTLGSRGPGEASEDYYFGASPIGGSPGAQHSKRFDIRFLLAEDNYFVALQNMWADLRTSFGSRRDFTLARLPQLYQLAMENAQRPVSQYDIVAINIPWMGEFAAKGFIRPLGNVVRDAGLEPTEFHADFWATGKWRGTQYGMPIYCTIETLAVRRDLFQEANIGFPSNFEQVLAAGKALHAPAHGRYGITWNAARGMPIAASFLFLLGDCGSFLLDRSAKTASKPVRPVIDMTAGLRVLDYMHRLVEISPPGVTELDWEASLDTFLTGHAAMTYCWSMRAARFEYDTRSKVGRKVEYLPHPAGPQGKVTAPIGGFVLAVPSNLPEERMRLAVDAIAWITSPDTVRDHLKSGLPVRPRFSVISDPEVMQSSPIVNFVERVARRDLLDSWQRPPIPEYVAMEAIIGQEVHDALTGQTTDRAALVSAQRRIDGIFRHKSSRRAA
;
A
#
# COMPACT_ATOMS: atom_id res chain seq x y z
N MET A 1 -26.63 11.01 22.66
CA MET A 1 -26.12 12.21 21.97
C MET A 1 -26.26 13.37 22.92
N ASN A 2 -25.17 14.06 23.23
CA ASN A 2 -25.24 15.25 24.09
C ASN A 2 -25.69 16.48 23.27
N ASP A 3 -26.09 17.55 23.95
CA ASP A 3 -26.62 18.76 23.28
C ASP A 3 -25.61 19.40 22.31
N LEU A 4 -24.32 19.29 22.61
CA LEU A 4 -23.24 19.78 21.74
C LEU A 4 -23.14 18.97 20.45
N GLU A 5 -23.28 17.64 20.53
CA GLU A 5 -23.35 16.75 19.37
C GLU A 5 -24.60 17.01 18.54
N LEU A 6 -25.76 17.21 19.19
CA LEU A 6 -27.01 17.54 18.51
C LEU A 6 -26.88 18.86 17.72
N LEU A 7 -26.36 19.91 18.36
CA LEU A 7 -26.15 21.21 17.71
C LEU A 7 -25.16 21.13 16.55
N ARG A 8 -24.09 20.33 16.67
CA ARG A 8 -23.13 20.09 15.58
C ARG A 8 -23.77 19.38 14.39
N ILE A 9 -24.64 18.40 14.63
CA ILE A 9 -25.36 17.69 13.56
C ILE A 9 -26.36 18.63 12.89
N LEU A 10 -27.10 19.44 13.66
CA LEU A 10 -28.04 20.43 13.10
C LEU A 10 -27.32 21.48 12.23
N ASP A 11 -26.19 22.01 12.70
CA ASP A 11 -25.35 22.95 11.93
C ASP A 11 -24.80 22.30 10.65
N PHE A 12 -24.35 21.03 10.73
CA PHE A 12 -23.91 20.28 9.55
C PHE A 12 -25.01 20.08 8.52
N LEU A 13 -26.23 19.68 8.94
CA LEU A 13 -27.38 19.53 8.04
C LEU A 13 -27.75 20.85 7.36
N GLN A 14 -27.65 21.97 8.08
CA GLN A 14 -27.89 23.30 7.52
C GLN A 14 -26.82 23.67 6.46
N LYS A 15 -25.55 23.35 6.73
CA LYS A 15 -24.43 23.56 5.80
C LYS A 15 -24.53 22.72 4.53
N LEU A 16 -25.19 21.56 4.56
CA LEU A 16 -25.45 20.75 3.36
C LEU A 16 -26.54 21.34 2.46
N ARG A 17 -27.57 21.97 3.05
CA ARG A 17 -28.71 22.52 2.29
C ARG A 17 -28.52 23.96 1.80
N SER A 18 -27.79 24.80 2.54
CA SER A 18 -27.58 26.21 2.18
C SER A 18 -26.97 26.42 0.77
N PRO A 19 -25.97 25.63 0.32
CA PRO A 19 -25.39 25.80 -1.01
C PRO A 19 -26.38 25.53 -2.15
N TRP A 20 -27.32 24.60 -1.94
CA TRP A 20 -28.36 24.30 -2.93
C TRP A 20 -29.28 25.49 -3.16
N ALA A 21 -29.75 26.12 -2.07
CA ALA A 21 -30.61 27.31 -2.14
C ALA A 21 -29.94 28.50 -2.84
N LYS A 22 -28.61 28.62 -2.74
CA LYS A 22 -27.83 29.64 -3.48
C LYS A 22 -27.71 29.32 -4.97
N ALA A 23 -27.50 28.05 -5.33
CA ALA A 23 -27.36 27.62 -6.71
C ALA A 23 -28.72 27.57 -7.46
N PHE A 24 -29.81 27.34 -6.74
CA PHE A 24 -31.17 27.17 -7.28
C PHE A 24 -32.21 27.97 -6.47
N PRO A 25 -32.31 29.30 -6.67
CA PRO A 25 -33.08 30.21 -5.79
C PRO A 25 -34.62 30.21 -5.98
N GLN A 26 -35.20 29.36 -6.84
CA GLN A 26 -36.65 29.36 -7.11
C GLN A 26 -37.43 28.29 -6.33
N GLY A 27 -38.68 28.63 -5.96
CA GLY A 27 -39.48 28.07 -4.87
C GLY A 27 -40.06 26.66 -5.01
N ASP A 28 -39.34 25.70 -5.58
CA ASP A 28 -39.69 24.26 -5.58
C ASP A 28 -38.44 23.40 -5.33
N SER A 29 -37.63 23.81 -4.34
CA SER A 29 -36.23 23.37 -4.20
C SER A 29 -36.04 21.85 -4.06
N GLU A 30 -36.99 21.14 -3.46
CA GLU A 30 -36.89 19.70 -3.19
C GLU A 30 -37.20 18.84 -4.43
N LEU A 31 -38.29 19.14 -5.14
CA LEU A 31 -38.63 18.44 -6.39
C LEU A 31 -37.54 18.68 -7.45
N VAL A 32 -37.07 19.92 -7.57
CA VAL A 32 -35.97 20.25 -8.49
C VAL A 32 -34.69 19.52 -8.07
N TRP A 33 -34.40 19.43 -6.77
CA TRP A 33 -33.25 18.68 -6.26
C TRP A 33 -33.31 17.21 -6.65
N GLN A 34 -34.45 16.56 -6.47
CA GLN A 34 -34.64 15.15 -6.82
C GLN A 34 -34.46 14.89 -8.32
N LEU A 35 -35.07 15.72 -9.16
CA LEU A 35 -34.97 15.61 -10.62
C LEU A 35 -33.52 15.83 -11.08
N VAL A 36 -32.87 16.90 -10.62
CA VAL A 36 -31.47 17.20 -10.97
C VAL A 36 -30.53 16.12 -10.45
N HIS A 37 -30.69 15.67 -9.21
CA HIS A 37 -29.89 14.60 -8.61
C HIS A 37 -30.02 13.30 -9.41
N HIS A 38 -31.24 12.90 -9.78
CA HIS A 38 -31.47 11.71 -10.58
C HIS A 38 -30.83 11.84 -11.97
N LEU A 39 -31.05 12.96 -12.67
CA LEU A 39 -30.46 13.20 -13.99
C LEU A 39 -28.93 13.18 -13.94
N MET A 40 -28.32 13.90 -13.01
CA MET A 40 -26.87 13.97 -12.84
C MET A 40 -26.28 12.60 -12.49
N SER A 41 -26.90 11.86 -11.56
CA SER A 41 -26.45 10.52 -11.15
C SER A 41 -26.51 9.51 -12.30
N SER A 42 -27.63 9.49 -13.03
CA SER A 42 -27.85 8.56 -14.13
C SER A 42 -26.90 8.85 -15.30
N VAL A 43 -26.71 10.11 -15.67
CA VAL A 43 -25.76 10.50 -16.72
C VAL A 43 -24.31 10.18 -16.33
N THR A 44 -23.94 10.37 -15.05
CA THR A 44 -22.61 10.03 -14.54
C THR A 44 -22.34 8.52 -14.60
N ARG A 45 -23.38 7.68 -14.47
CA ARG A 45 -23.28 6.22 -14.64
C ARG A 45 -23.35 5.75 -16.10
N GLY A 46 -23.60 6.65 -17.05
CA GLY A 46 -23.81 6.31 -18.46
C GLY A 46 -25.23 5.85 -18.81
N ASP A 47 -26.19 6.01 -17.90
CA ASP A 47 -27.59 5.62 -18.10
C ASP A 47 -28.31 6.59 -19.05
N ILE A 48 -29.23 6.06 -19.87
CA ILE A 48 -30.09 6.87 -20.74
C ILE A 48 -31.33 7.32 -19.96
N VAL A 49 -31.52 8.64 -19.84
CA VAL A 49 -32.70 9.21 -19.16
C VAL A 49 -33.72 9.72 -20.17
N THR A 50 -34.97 9.26 -20.07
CA THR A 50 -36.11 9.80 -20.83
C THR A 50 -36.91 10.79 -19.99
N ILE A 51 -37.79 11.58 -20.63
CA ILE A 51 -38.69 12.50 -19.90
C ILE A 51 -39.56 11.74 -18.89
N SER A 52 -40.15 10.62 -19.29
CA SER A 52 -40.98 9.80 -18.42
C SER A 52 -40.20 9.20 -17.24
N ALA A 53 -38.97 8.71 -17.48
CA ALA A 53 -38.11 8.18 -16.43
C ALA A 53 -37.71 9.27 -15.42
N LEU A 54 -37.39 10.47 -15.90
CA LEU A 54 -37.05 11.59 -15.04
C LEU A 54 -38.26 12.06 -14.22
N ALA A 55 -39.44 12.16 -14.83
CA ALA A 55 -40.67 12.55 -14.14
C ALA A 55 -41.11 11.52 -13.07
N GLN A 56 -40.85 10.22 -13.29
CA GLN A 56 -41.10 9.17 -12.30
C GLN A 56 -40.14 9.22 -11.10
N ALA A 57 -38.95 9.81 -11.27
CA ALA A 57 -37.97 9.95 -10.20
C ALA A 57 -38.30 11.09 -9.21
N GLY A 58 -39.17 12.03 -9.60
CA GLY A 58 -39.68 13.04 -8.68
C GLY A 58 -40.71 12.43 -7.74
N TYR A 59 -40.56 12.60 -6.43
CA TYR A 59 -41.51 12.10 -5.42
C TYR A 59 -42.81 12.93 -5.36
N ALA A 60 -43.23 13.50 -6.49
CA ALA A 60 -44.42 14.31 -6.69
C ALA A 60 -45.35 13.63 -7.70
N PRO A 61 -46.64 14.03 -7.79
CA PRO A 61 -47.54 13.52 -8.82
C PRO A 61 -46.91 13.65 -10.21
N TYR A 62 -47.03 12.60 -11.03
CA TYR A 62 -46.36 12.51 -12.33
C TYR A 62 -46.58 13.74 -13.23
N THR A 63 -47.80 14.30 -13.23
CA THR A 63 -48.14 15.51 -13.99
C THR A 63 -47.40 16.75 -13.48
N THR A 64 -47.23 16.88 -12.17
CA THR A 64 -46.45 17.95 -11.52
C THR A 64 -44.96 17.82 -11.82
N ALA A 65 -44.41 16.60 -11.72
CA ALA A 65 -43.02 16.32 -12.05
C ALA A 65 -42.73 16.56 -13.55
N LEU A 66 -43.64 16.15 -14.43
CA LEU A 66 -43.53 16.38 -15.87
C LEU A 66 -43.50 17.87 -16.21
N ARG A 67 -44.41 18.67 -15.62
CA ARG A 67 -44.41 20.13 -15.81
C ARG A 67 -43.08 20.74 -15.35
N LYS A 68 -42.54 20.27 -14.23
CA LYS A 68 -41.25 20.75 -13.72
C LYS A 68 -40.07 20.36 -14.63
N VAL A 69 -40.09 19.16 -15.22
CA VAL A 69 -39.09 18.74 -16.21
C VAL A 69 -39.12 19.66 -17.43
N GLU A 70 -40.32 20.01 -17.93
CA GLU A 70 -40.47 20.97 -19.03
C GLU A 70 -39.95 22.36 -18.65
N GLU A 71 -40.27 22.87 -17.45
CA GLU A 71 -39.74 24.14 -16.94
C GLU A 71 -38.19 24.14 -16.88
N LEU A 72 -37.56 23.02 -16.50
CA LEU A 72 -36.09 22.89 -16.49
C LEU A 72 -35.48 22.82 -17.90
N ILE A 73 -36.22 22.30 -18.88
CA ILE A 73 -35.83 22.32 -20.29
C ILE A 73 -35.92 23.76 -20.81
N ASP A 74 -37.03 24.45 -20.56
CA ASP A 74 -37.26 25.84 -20.98
C ASP A 74 -36.27 26.82 -20.34
N ALA A 75 -35.87 26.57 -19.09
CA ALA A 75 -34.83 27.33 -18.38
C ALA A 75 -33.40 27.08 -18.92
N GLY A 76 -33.24 26.17 -19.89
CA GLY A 76 -31.96 25.80 -20.49
C GLY A 76 -31.05 24.99 -19.55
N LEU A 77 -31.61 24.35 -18.51
CA LEU A 77 -30.87 23.51 -17.58
C LEU A 77 -30.79 22.06 -18.07
N ILE A 78 -31.81 21.59 -18.80
CA ILE A 78 -31.84 20.26 -19.42
C ILE A 78 -31.90 20.42 -20.94
N THR A 79 -31.16 19.56 -21.64
CA THR A 79 -31.14 19.50 -23.12
C THR A 79 -31.74 18.20 -23.61
N ARG A 80 -32.48 18.27 -24.72
CA ARG A 80 -33.00 17.10 -25.44
C ARG A 80 -32.01 16.70 -26.53
N VAL A 81 -31.50 15.47 -26.45
CA VAL A 81 -30.56 14.91 -27.43
C VAL A 81 -31.28 13.85 -28.26
N PRO A 82 -31.34 13.98 -29.61
CA PRO A 82 -31.97 12.98 -30.47
C PRO A 82 -31.26 11.62 -30.35
N ARG A 83 -32.04 10.54 -30.19
CA ARG A 83 -31.53 9.15 -30.13
C ARG A 83 -31.56 8.43 -31.47
N THR A 84 -32.32 8.94 -32.43
CA THR A 84 -32.53 8.31 -33.74
C THR A 84 -32.34 9.34 -34.85
N LYS A 85 -31.89 8.87 -36.03
CA LYS A 85 -31.76 9.70 -37.24
C LYS A 85 -33.08 10.36 -37.68
N THR A 86 -34.22 9.82 -37.24
CA THR A 86 -35.56 10.34 -37.52
C THR A 86 -36.01 11.44 -36.56
N GLY A 87 -35.27 11.69 -35.46
CA GLY A 87 -35.61 12.71 -34.47
C GLY A 87 -36.83 12.41 -33.59
N LYS A 88 -37.42 11.20 -33.68
CA LYS A 88 -38.67 10.85 -32.98
C LYS A 88 -38.51 10.46 -31.50
N SER A 89 -37.29 10.25 -31.03
CA SER A 89 -36.99 9.87 -29.64
C SER A 89 -35.82 10.67 -29.10
N PHE A 90 -35.94 11.15 -27.86
CA PHE A 90 -34.93 12.00 -27.21
C PHE A 90 -34.46 11.39 -25.89
N ALA A 91 -33.19 11.62 -25.57
CA ALA A 91 -32.63 11.47 -24.23
C ALA A 91 -32.47 12.85 -23.60
N LEU A 92 -32.55 12.91 -22.27
CA LEU A 92 -32.26 14.11 -21.51
C LEU A 92 -30.79 14.12 -21.10
N GLN A 93 -30.14 15.26 -21.27
CA GLN A 93 -28.78 15.51 -20.85
C GLN A 93 -28.70 16.83 -20.07
N PRO A 94 -27.94 16.91 -18.97
CA PRO A 94 -27.72 18.17 -18.27
C PRO A 94 -26.95 19.14 -19.18
N SER A 95 -27.42 20.38 -19.26
CA SER A 95 -26.74 21.42 -20.02
C SER A 95 -25.41 21.80 -19.36
N ALA A 96 -24.51 22.47 -20.09
CA ALA A 96 -23.28 23.01 -19.51
C ALA A 96 -23.55 23.96 -18.33
N LYS A 97 -24.67 24.71 -18.39
CA LYS A 97 -25.13 25.58 -17.31
C LYS A 97 -25.52 24.78 -16.07
N LEU A 98 -26.29 23.70 -16.22
CA LEU A 98 -26.68 22.84 -15.11
C LEU A 98 -25.48 22.13 -14.49
N LYS A 99 -24.57 21.60 -15.31
CA LYS A 99 -23.33 20.97 -14.83
C LYS A 99 -22.51 21.92 -13.95
N LYS A 100 -22.27 23.15 -14.42
CA LYS A 100 -21.50 24.16 -13.66
C LYS A 100 -22.16 24.54 -12.34
N LEU A 101 -23.48 24.70 -12.32
CA LEU A 101 -24.25 24.98 -11.09
C LEU A 101 -24.15 23.81 -10.10
N PHE A 102 -24.30 22.58 -10.59
CA PHE A 102 -24.23 21.38 -9.76
C PHE A 102 -22.81 21.12 -9.23
N GLU A 103 -21.78 21.31 -10.04
CA GLU A 103 -20.38 21.24 -9.61
C GLU A 103 -20.07 22.26 -8.51
N SER A 104 -20.52 23.51 -8.67
CA SER A 104 -20.35 24.56 -7.65
C SER A 104 -21.02 24.18 -6.34
N TYR A 105 -22.23 23.60 -6.40
CA TYR A 105 -22.92 23.04 -5.24
C TYR A 105 -22.11 21.92 -4.57
N LEU A 106 -21.61 20.95 -5.34
CA LEU A 106 -20.83 19.82 -4.82
C LEU A 106 -19.50 20.25 -4.19
N VAL A 107 -18.85 21.30 -4.69
CA VAL A 107 -17.63 21.86 -4.08
C VAL A 107 -17.90 22.42 -2.69
N GLU A 108 -19.01 23.13 -2.50
CA GLU A 108 -19.40 23.66 -1.19
C GLU A 108 -19.78 22.54 -0.21
N VAL A 109 -20.50 21.52 -0.69
CA VAL A 109 -20.80 20.31 0.11
C VAL A 109 -19.52 19.59 0.53
N LYS A 110 -18.57 19.42 -0.40
CA LYS A 110 -17.26 18.84 -0.13
C LYS A 110 -16.51 19.61 0.95
N ARG A 111 -16.51 20.95 0.88
CA ARG A 111 -15.89 21.82 1.88
C ARG A 111 -16.55 21.67 3.27
N ALA A 112 -17.88 21.58 3.33
CA ALA A 112 -18.61 21.41 4.58
C ALA A 112 -18.28 20.07 5.25
N VAL A 113 -18.24 18.97 4.48
CA VAL A 113 -17.88 17.65 5.02
C VAL A 113 -16.42 17.61 5.47
N ALA A 114 -15.50 18.22 4.71
CA ALA A 114 -14.10 18.34 5.07
C ALA A 114 -13.89 19.06 6.41
N GLN A 115 -14.68 20.11 6.68
CA GLN A 115 -14.66 20.85 7.94
C GLN A 115 -15.18 20.02 9.12
N THR A 116 -16.10 19.10 8.88
CA THR A 116 -16.78 18.33 9.94
C THR A 116 -16.12 16.99 10.23
N LEU A 117 -15.57 16.30 9.22
CA LEU A 117 -15.04 14.94 9.32
C LEU A 117 -13.51 14.83 9.15
N GLY A 118 -12.83 15.86 8.62
CA GLY A 118 -11.39 15.82 8.39
C GLY A 118 -10.56 16.10 9.67
N SER A 119 -9.65 15.19 10.03
CA SER A 119 -8.59 15.47 11.02
C SER A 119 -7.63 16.52 10.43
N ARG A 120 -7.61 17.74 11.00
CA ARG A 120 -6.80 18.85 10.48
C ARG A 120 -5.49 19.02 11.23
N GLY A 121 -4.38 19.12 10.49
CA GLY A 121 -3.22 19.88 10.91
C GLY A 121 -3.43 21.38 10.67
N PRO A 122 -2.72 22.29 11.37
CA PRO A 122 -2.83 23.72 11.15
C PRO A 122 -2.20 24.10 9.80
N GLY A 123 -3.00 24.63 8.85
CA GLY A 123 -2.50 25.28 7.63
C GLY A 123 -2.94 24.71 6.28
N GLU A 124 -3.72 23.63 6.23
CA GLU A 124 -4.17 23.06 4.95
C GLU A 124 -5.40 23.79 4.36
N ALA A 125 -5.36 24.04 3.05
CA ALA A 125 -6.42 24.76 2.32
C ALA A 125 -7.68 23.90 2.14
N SER A 126 -8.85 24.54 2.15
CA SER A 126 -10.17 23.88 2.26
C SER A 126 -10.63 23.07 1.03
N GLU A 127 -9.87 23.09 -0.07
CA GLU A 127 -10.30 22.54 -1.37
C GLU A 127 -9.81 21.10 -1.63
N ASP A 128 -8.86 20.62 -0.84
CA ASP A 128 -8.09 19.40 -1.10
C ASP A 128 -8.64 18.12 -0.44
N TYR A 129 -9.84 18.16 0.12
CA TYR A 129 -10.43 17.00 0.81
C TYR A 129 -10.99 15.95 -0.16
N TYR A 130 -10.29 14.85 -0.41
CA TYR A 130 -10.71 13.82 -1.36
C TYR A 130 -11.60 12.74 -0.72
N PHE A 131 -12.76 12.46 -1.31
CA PHE A 131 -13.76 11.48 -0.81
C PHE A 131 -13.50 10.02 -1.18
N GLY A 132 -12.32 9.69 -1.71
CA GLY A 132 -11.91 8.29 -1.87
C GLY A 132 -12.54 7.53 -3.05
N ALA A 133 -13.15 8.20 -4.04
CA ALA A 133 -13.67 7.54 -5.24
C ALA A 133 -13.05 8.12 -6.53
N SER A 134 -12.50 7.24 -7.38
CA SER A 134 -12.05 7.59 -8.73
C SER A 134 -13.24 7.89 -9.65
N PRO A 135 -13.06 8.68 -10.73
CA PRO A 135 -14.11 8.93 -11.73
C PRO A 135 -14.70 7.62 -12.27
N ILE A 136 -16.03 7.55 -12.37
CA ILE A 136 -16.75 6.50 -13.10
C ILE A 136 -16.59 6.82 -14.59
N GLY A 137 -15.45 6.45 -15.14
CA GLY A 137 -15.09 6.76 -16.52
C GLY A 137 -13.63 6.48 -16.70
N GLY A 138 -13.31 5.42 -17.44
CA GLY A 138 -11.94 5.06 -17.76
C GLY A 138 -11.20 6.29 -18.25
N SER A 139 -9.99 6.51 -17.73
CA SER A 139 -9.09 7.46 -18.37
C SER A 139 -9.04 7.07 -19.86
N PRO A 140 -9.11 8.01 -20.81
CA PRO A 140 -8.92 7.68 -22.20
C PRO A 140 -7.56 6.99 -22.25
N GLY A 141 -7.58 5.66 -22.46
CA GLY A 141 -6.36 4.90 -22.57
C GLY A 141 -5.56 5.60 -23.64
N ALA A 142 -4.45 6.22 -23.25
CA ALA A 142 -3.57 6.84 -24.20
C ALA A 142 -3.10 5.71 -25.10
N GLN A 143 -3.75 5.56 -26.27
CA GLN A 143 -3.36 4.64 -27.32
C GLN A 143 -1.98 5.08 -27.79
N HIS A 144 -0.95 4.61 -27.09
CA HIS A 144 0.41 4.74 -27.53
C HIS A 144 0.56 3.73 -28.67
N SER A 145 0.39 4.22 -29.89
CA SER A 145 0.52 3.46 -31.14
C SER A 145 1.96 2.98 -31.42
N LYS A 146 2.92 3.30 -30.53
CA LYS A 146 4.30 2.82 -30.60
C LYS A 146 4.55 1.79 -29.50
N ARG A 147 4.87 0.56 -29.89
CA ARG A 147 5.49 -0.44 -29.01
C ARG A 147 6.85 0.11 -28.56
N PHE A 148 7.03 0.28 -27.26
CA PHE A 148 8.33 0.57 -26.68
C PHE A 148 8.86 -0.66 -25.95
N ASP A 149 10.08 -1.07 -26.29
CA ASP A 149 10.83 -2.11 -25.59
C ASP A 149 11.42 -1.49 -24.31
N ILE A 150 10.90 -1.89 -23.15
CA ILE A 150 11.27 -1.38 -21.82
C ILE A 150 11.78 -2.54 -20.99
N ARG A 151 13.00 -2.39 -20.48
CA ARG A 151 13.71 -3.44 -19.75
C ARG A 151 13.60 -3.23 -18.25
N PHE A 152 13.18 -4.26 -17.54
CA PHE A 152 12.94 -4.23 -16.11
C PHE A 152 13.94 -5.13 -15.37
N LEU A 153 14.45 -4.64 -14.24
CA LEU A 153 15.09 -5.46 -13.22
C LEU A 153 14.21 -5.46 -11.96
N LEU A 154 13.54 -6.59 -11.67
CA LEU A 154 12.55 -6.70 -10.61
C LEU A 154 12.90 -7.83 -9.64
N ALA A 155 12.24 -7.84 -8.47
CA ALA A 155 12.39 -8.94 -7.54
C ALA A 155 11.70 -10.21 -8.07
N GLU A 156 12.29 -11.37 -7.79
CA GLU A 156 11.68 -12.67 -8.05
C GLU A 156 10.73 -13.02 -6.91
N ASP A 157 9.52 -12.47 -6.94
CA ASP A 157 8.46 -12.79 -6.00
C ASP A 157 7.12 -13.04 -6.71
N ASN A 158 6.10 -13.49 -5.97
CA ASN A 158 4.81 -13.81 -6.57
C ASN A 158 4.12 -12.60 -7.22
N TYR A 159 4.44 -11.38 -6.79
CA TYR A 159 3.85 -10.18 -7.37
C TYR A 159 4.47 -9.90 -8.75
N PHE A 160 5.79 -9.81 -8.83
CA PHE A 160 6.47 -9.50 -10.09
C PHE A 160 6.45 -10.66 -11.08
N VAL A 161 6.43 -11.90 -10.61
CA VAL A 161 6.20 -13.07 -11.47
C VAL A 161 4.79 -13.02 -12.08
N ALA A 162 3.77 -12.67 -11.29
CA ALA A 162 2.43 -12.50 -11.81
C ALA A 162 2.35 -11.31 -12.79
N LEU A 163 3.00 -10.18 -12.48
CA LEU A 163 3.11 -9.03 -13.39
C LEU A 163 3.75 -9.43 -14.73
N GLN A 164 4.84 -10.22 -14.69
CA GLN A 164 5.48 -10.75 -15.90
C GLN A 164 4.57 -11.71 -16.67
N ASN A 165 3.76 -12.53 -15.99
CA ASN A 165 2.83 -13.46 -16.63
C ASN A 165 1.63 -12.73 -17.27
N MET A 166 1.08 -11.73 -16.60
CA MET A 166 -0.01 -10.87 -17.08
C MET A 166 0.42 -9.94 -18.22
N TRP A 167 1.73 -9.82 -18.46
CA TRP A 167 2.30 -9.01 -19.54
C TRP A 167 1.77 -9.37 -20.94
N ALA A 168 1.30 -10.61 -21.15
CA ALA A 168 0.70 -11.02 -22.42
C ALA A 168 -0.63 -10.30 -22.74
N ASP A 169 -1.37 -9.86 -21.72
CA ASP A 169 -2.65 -9.15 -21.88
C ASP A 169 -2.45 -7.63 -22.06
N LEU A 170 -1.26 -7.12 -21.73
CA LEU A 170 -0.84 -5.71 -21.78
C LEU A 170 -0.28 -5.28 -23.16
N ARG A 171 -0.50 -6.11 -24.18
CA ARG A 171 0.14 -6.13 -25.52
C ARG A 171 0.01 -4.88 -26.38
N THR A 172 -0.74 -3.87 -25.96
CA THR A 172 -0.98 -2.65 -26.74
C THR A 172 0.07 -1.54 -26.53
N SER A 173 0.88 -1.56 -25.46
CA SER A 173 1.79 -0.43 -25.17
C SER A 173 3.26 -0.78 -24.87
N PHE A 174 3.58 -1.95 -24.30
CA PHE A 174 4.95 -2.23 -23.81
C PHE A 174 5.45 -3.66 -24.11
N GLY A 175 6.66 -3.76 -24.69
CA GLY A 175 7.61 -4.88 -24.62
C GLY A 175 7.20 -6.35 -24.85
N SER A 176 8.21 -7.23 -24.77
CA SER A 176 8.16 -8.71 -24.76
C SER A 176 8.45 -9.26 -23.36
N ARG A 177 8.04 -10.50 -23.07
CA ARG A 177 8.35 -11.19 -21.80
C ARG A 177 9.86 -11.27 -21.50
N ARG A 178 10.71 -11.21 -22.53
CA ARG A 178 12.18 -11.24 -22.42
C ARG A 178 12.78 -9.99 -21.78
N ASP A 179 11.97 -8.94 -21.61
CA ASP A 179 12.46 -7.65 -21.12
C ASP A 179 12.48 -7.59 -19.58
N PHE A 180 12.04 -8.65 -18.90
CA PHE A 180 12.01 -8.77 -17.45
C PHE A 180 13.15 -9.65 -16.94
N THR A 181 14.09 -9.05 -16.21
CA THR A 181 15.05 -9.78 -15.37
C THR A 181 14.48 -9.86 -13.95
N LEU A 182 14.16 -11.06 -13.50
CA LEU A 182 13.75 -11.32 -12.12
C LEU A 182 14.93 -11.88 -11.34
N ALA A 183 15.15 -11.38 -10.12
CA ALA A 183 16.23 -11.85 -9.25
C ALA A 183 15.78 -11.90 -7.79
N ARG A 184 16.27 -12.90 -7.04
CA ARG A 184 16.06 -12.95 -5.58
C ARG A 184 16.70 -11.75 -4.90
N LEU A 185 16.14 -11.30 -3.77
CA LEU A 185 16.55 -10.09 -3.04
C LEU A 185 18.08 -9.84 -2.95
N PRO A 186 18.92 -10.79 -2.48
CA PRO A 186 20.37 -10.56 -2.42
C PRO A 186 20.99 -10.32 -3.81
N GLN A 187 20.57 -11.09 -4.81
CA GLN A 187 21.05 -10.97 -6.19
C GLN A 187 20.53 -9.69 -6.85
N LEU A 188 19.27 -9.32 -6.60
CA LEU A 188 18.67 -8.08 -7.08
C LEU A 188 19.48 -6.86 -6.61
N TYR A 189 19.88 -6.83 -5.34
CA TYR A 189 20.73 -5.77 -4.82
C TYR A 189 22.05 -5.68 -5.59
N GLN A 190 22.74 -6.81 -5.78
CA GLN A 190 24.02 -6.85 -6.51
C GLN A 190 23.86 -6.40 -7.96
N LEU A 191 22.86 -6.92 -8.68
CA LEU A 191 22.58 -6.53 -10.07
C LEU A 191 22.25 -5.04 -10.18
N ALA A 192 21.48 -4.48 -9.25
CA ALA A 192 21.15 -3.06 -9.25
C ALA A 192 22.39 -2.19 -8.97
N MET A 193 23.26 -2.61 -8.06
CA MET A 193 24.54 -1.96 -7.75
C MET A 193 25.49 -2.02 -8.95
N GLU A 194 25.68 -3.19 -9.55
CA GLU A 194 26.49 -3.38 -10.76
C GLU A 194 25.97 -2.55 -11.92
N ASN A 195 24.65 -2.56 -12.15
CA ASN A 195 24.02 -1.76 -13.19
C ASN A 195 24.28 -0.27 -13.00
N ALA A 196 24.26 0.23 -11.77
CA ALA A 196 24.54 1.62 -11.46
C ALA A 196 26.00 2.04 -11.73
N GLN A 197 26.95 1.08 -11.74
CA GLN A 197 28.35 1.34 -12.10
C GLN A 197 28.62 1.34 -13.61
N ARG A 198 27.64 0.95 -14.43
CA ARG A 198 27.82 0.90 -15.89
C ARG A 198 27.80 2.30 -16.49
N PRO A 199 28.52 2.55 -17.61
CA PRO A 199 28.38 3.79 -18.36
C PRO A 199 26.95 4.03 -18.85
N VAL A 200 26.24 2.95 -19.23
CA VAL A 200 24.86 2.98 -19.70
C VAL A 200 24.08 1.85 -19.02
N SER A 201 22.91 2.17 -18.50
CA SER A 201 22.03 1.21 -17.83
C SER A 201 21.56 0.11 -18.79
N GLN A 202 21.62 -1.14 -18.33
CA GLN A 202 20.97 -2.27 -19.00
C GLN A 202 19.45 -2.27 -18.82
N TYR A 203 18.95 -1.56 -17.81
CA TYR A 203 17.55 -1.54 -17.42
C TYR A 203 16.99 -0.12 -17.51
N ASP A 204 15.76 -0.01 -17.95
CA ASP A 204 15.00 1.24 -17.97
C ASP A 204 14.39 1.53 -16.60
N ILE A 205 13.93 0.46 -15.94
CA ILE A 205 13.27 0.53 -14.63
C ILE A 205 13.87 -0.54 -13.72
N VAL A 206 14.22 -0.14 -12.50
CA VAL A 206 14.74 -1.03 -11.46
C VAL A 206 13.81 -1.01 -10.24
N ALA A 207 13.49 -2.19 -9.71
CA ALA A 207 12.80 -2.30 -8.43
C ALA A 207 13.79 -2.08 -7.28
N ILE A 208 13.50 -1.11 -6.42
CA ILE A 208 14.29 -0.79 -5.24
C ILE A 208 13.49 -1.23 -4.01
N ASN A 209 14.05 -2.14 -3.21
CA ASN A 209 13.48 -2.49 -1.91
C ASN A 209 13.50 -1.24 -1.02
N ILE A 210 12.42 -0.99 -0.29
CA ILE A 210 12.21 0.28 0.44
C ILE A 210 13.42 0.71 1.31
N PRO A 211 14.09 -0.17 2.10
CA PRO A 211 15.23 0.26 2.91
C PRO A 211 16.46 0.69 2.11
N TRP A 212 16.57 0.28 0.84
CA TRP A 212 17.69 0.66 -0.03
C TRP A 212 17.56 2.08 -0.58
N MET A 213 16.38 2.70 -0.46
CA MET A 213 16.08 4.03 -1.00
C MET A 213 17.14 5.07 -0.61
N GLY A 214 17.51 5.14 0.66
CA GLY A 214 18.52 6.10 1.14
C GLY A 214 19.89 5.89 0.49
N GLU A 215 20.31 4.65 0.32
CA GLU A 215 21.60 4.33 -0.29
C GLU A 215 21.65 4.69 -1.78
N PHE A 216 20.65 4.22 -2.55
CA PHE A 216 20.61 4.45 -3.99
C PHE A 216 20.43 5.92 -4.32
N ALA A 217 19.58 6.64 -3.59
CA ALA A 217 19.39 8.07 -3.78
C ALA A 217 20.64 8.88 -3.35
N ALA A 218 21.25 8.56 -2.20
CA ALA A 218 22.43 9.29 -1.73
C ALA A 218 23.69 9.06 -2.58
N LYS A 219 23.81 7.90 -3.23
CA LYS A 219 24.88 7.61 -4.20
C LYS A 219 24.58 8.13 -5.61
N GLY A 220 23.38 8.68 -5.84
CA GLY A 220 22.97 9.19 -7.16
C GLY A 220 22.76 8.08 -8.19
N PHE A 221 22.43 6.85 -7.77
CA PHE A 221 22.23 5.71 -8.67
C PHE A 221 20.85 5.68 -9.32
N ILE A 222 19.89 6.39 -8.73
CA ILE A 222 18.53 6.56 -9.25
C ILE A 222 18.21 8.04 -9.39
N ARG A 223 17.39 8.36 -10.40
CA ARG A 223 17.01 9.73 -10.72
C ARG A 223 15.87 10.21 -9.83
N PRO A 224 15.85 11.50 -9.46
CA PRO A 224 14.62 12.10 -8.96
C PRO A 224 13.57 12.09 -10.08
N LEU A 225 12.34 11.71 -9.75
CA LEU A 225 11.26 11.64 -10.74
C LEU A 225 10.64 13.03 -11.02
N GLY A 226 10.92 14.02 -10.18
CA GLY A 226 10.54 15.43 -10.37
C GLY A 226 9.04 15.62 -10.61
N ASN A 227 8.69 16.54 -11.52
CA ASN A 227 7.31 16.78 -11.94
C ASN A 227 6.79 15.76 -12.96
N VAL A 228 7.67 14.91 -13.53
CA VAL A 228 7.31 13.98 -14.62
C VAL A 228 6.22 13.00 -14.16
N VAL A 229 6.16 12.71 -12.86
CA VAL A 229 5.09 11.93 -12.22
C VAL A 229 3.72 12.63 -12.31
N ARG A 230 3.67 13.94 -12.03
CA ARG A 230 2.45 14.75 -12.17
C ARG A 230 2.07 14.94 -13.64
N ASP A 231 3.06 15.16 -14.50
CA ASP A 231 2.84 15.29 -15.95
C ASP A 231 2.26 14.00 -16.56
N ALA A 232 2.58 12.84 -15.96
CA ALA A 232 2.01 11.54 -16.31
C ALA A 232 0.65 11.25 -15.62
N GLY A 233 0.07 12.24 -14.93
CA GLY A 233 -1.26 12.14 -14.31
C GLY A 233 -1.32 11.33 -13.01
N LEU A 234 -0.17 11.08 -12.35
CA LEU A 234 -0.12 10.42 -11.06
C LEU A 234 -0.14 11.47 -9.94
N GLU A 235 -1.23 11.51 -9.19
CA GLU A 235 -1.37 12.44 -8.06
C GLU A 235 -1.00 11.73 -6.74
N PRO A 236 -0.12 12.31 -5.90
CA PRO A 236 0.28 11.72 -4.62
C PRO A 236 -0.89 11.37 -3.70
N THR A 237 -1.99 12.12 -3.79
CA THR A 237 -3.23 11.93 -3.00
C THR A 237 -3.97 10.64 -3.32
N GLU A 238 -3.65 9.98 -4.45
CA GLU A 238 -4.22 8.68 -4.80
C GLU A 238 -3.55 7.51 -4.06
N PHE A 239 -2.41 7.75 -3.40
CA PHE A 239 -1.63 6.77 -2.66
C PHE A 239 -1.79 6.94 -1.15
N HIS A 240 -1.64 5.86 -0.39
CA HIS A 240 -1.50 5.98 1.05
C HIS A 240 -0.28 6.81 1.41
N ALA A 241 -0.43 7.79 2.32
CA ALA A 241 0.65 8.73 2.65
C ALA A 241 1.94 8.01 3.09
N ASP A 242 1.82 7.02 3.98
CA ASP A 242 2.95 6.18 4.39
C ASP A 242 3.58 5.40 3.25
N PHE A 243 2.77 4.89 2.31
CA PHE A 243 3.26 4.15 1.15
C PHE A 243 3.93 5.07 0.14
N TRP A 244 3.35 6.24 -0.12
CA TRP A 244 3.95 7.28 -0.96
C TRP A 244 5.33 7.70 -0.42
N ALA A 245 5.43 7.87 0.90
CA ALA A 245 6.66 8.24 1.58
C ALA A 245 7.81 7.22 1.41
N THR A 246 7.51 5.94 1.14
CA THR A 246 8.54 4.91 0.92
C THR A 246 9.42 5.18 -0.31
N GLY A 247 8.88 5.91 -1.29
CA GLY A 247 9.60 6.32 -2.50
C GLY A 247 10.37 7.64 -2.36
N LYS A 248 10.35 8.26 -1.17
CA LYS A 248 10.99 9.55 -0.91
C LYS A 248 12.33 9.39 -0.20
N TRP A 249 13.27 10.26 -0.59
CA TRP A 249 14.49 10.51 0.15
C TRP A 249 14.68 12.01 0.32
N ARG A 250 14.79 12.48 1.57
CA ARG A 250 14.97 13.91 1.93
C ARG A 250 13.97 14.86 1.24
N GLY A 251 12.71 14.44 1.15
CA GLY A 251 11.62 15.22 0.56
C GLY A 251 11.46 15.07 -0.95
N THR A 252 12.42 14.46 -1.66
CA THR A 252 12.35 14.25 -3.11
C THR A 252 11.85 12.84 -3.44
N GLN A 253 10.97 12.71 -4.43
CA GLN A 253 10.48 11.43 -4.94
C GLN A 253 11.51 10.81 -5.90
N TYR A 254 12.00 9.62 -5.59
CA TYR A 254 12.96 8.87 -6.44
C TYR A 254 12.37 7.58 -7.02
N GLY A 255 11.32 7.05 -6.41
CA GLY A 255 10.66 5.84 -6.90
C GLY A 255 9.16 5.87 -6.67
N MET A 256 8.41 5.20 -7.52
CA MET A 256 6.96 5.05 -7.38
C MET A 256 6.63 3.74 -6.68
N PRO A 257 5.88 3.74 -5.56
CA PRO A 257 5.45 2.50 -4.91
C PRO A 257 4.61 1.66 -5.87
N ILE A 258 5.08 0.46 -6.18
CA ILE A 258 4.35 -0.47 -7.05
C ILE A 258 3.44 -1.39 -6.24
N TYR A 259 3.99 -1.91 -5.14
CA TYR A 259 3.21 -2.52 -4.08
C TYR A 259 3.91 -2.29 -2.74
N CYS A 260 3.08 -2.14 -1.71
CA CYS A 260 3.53 -2.20 -0.32
C CYS A 260 2.96 -3.47 0.28
N THR A 261 3.73 -4.13 1.12
CA THR A 261 3.29 -5.29 1.91
C THR A 261 3.52 -4.98 3.37
N ILE A 262 2.73 -5.60 4.25
CA ILE A 262 2.95 -5.50 5.69
C ILE A 262 3.34 -6.87 6.23
N GLU A 263 4.21 -6.92 7.24
CA GLU A 263 4.50 -8.17 7.91
C GLU A 263 3.38 -8.49 8.91
N THR A 264 3.02 -9.76 8.96
CA THR A 264 1.85 -10.27 9.68
C THR A 264 2.22 -11.50 10.47
N LEU A 265 1.50 -11.75 11.55
CA LEU A 265 1.43 -13.07 12.17
C LEU A 265 0.22 -13.80 11.59
N ALA A 266 0.47 -14.70 10.64
CA ALA A 266 -0.56 -15.57 10.07
C ALA A 266 -0.76 -16.79 10.97
N VAL A 267 -2.00 -17.12 11.29
CA VAL A 267 -2.35 -18.21 12.20
C VAL A 267 -3.36 -19.17 11.59
N ARG A 268 -3.26 -20.45 11.94
CA ARG A 268 -4.22 -21.50 11.53
C ARG A 268 -5.47 -21.45 12.37
N ARG A 269 -6.49 -20.70 11.92
CA ARG A 269 -7.73 -20.48 12.68
C ARG A 269 -8.45 -21.77 13.03
N ASP A 270 -8.35 -22.80 12.19
CA ASP A 270 -8.92 -24.12 12.45
C ASP A 270 -8.24 -24.83 13.63
N LEU A 271 -6.91 -24.75 13.73
CA LEU A 271 -6.17 -25.32 14.87
C LEU A 271 -6.44 -24.56 16.18
N PHE A 272 -6.54 -23.23 16.11
CA PHE A 272 -6.90 -22.40 17.26
C PHE A 272 -8.32 -22.71 17.76
N GLN A 273 -9.28 -22.88 16.84
CA GLN A 273 -10.65 -23.25 17.15
C GLN A 273 -10.75 -24.67 17.74
N GLU A 274 -10.04 -25.64 17.16
CA GLU A 274 -9.99 -27.03 17.64
C GLU A 274 -9.43 -27.12 19.07
N ALA A 275 -8.37 -26.35 19.36
CA ALA A 275 -7.76 -26.29 20.69
C ALA A 275 -8.49 -25.33 21.67
N ASN A 276 -9.54 -24.62 21.22
CA ASN A 276 -10.27 -23.62 21.99
C ASN A 276 -9.38 -22.55 22.63
N ILE A 277 -8.40 -22.04 21.88
CA ILE A 277 -7.47 -20.99 22.32
C ILE A 277 -7.68 -19.69 21.52
N GLY A 278 -7.55 -18.55 22.21
CA GLY A 278 -7.65 -17.23 21.58
C GLY A 278 -6.42 -16.88 20.74
N PHE A 279 -6.58 -15.95 19.81
CA PHE A 279 -5.48 -15.45 18.98
C PHE A 279 -4.47 -14.63 19.80
N PRO A 280 -3.15 -14.80 19.56
CA PRO A 280 -2.13 -14.12 20.34
C PRO A 280 -2.00 -12.65 19.95
N SER A 281 -1.74 -11.80 20.94
CA SER A 281 -1.56 -10.35 20.79
C SER A 281 -0.25 -9.82 21.38
N ASN A 282 0.51 -10.68 22.06
CA ASN A 282 1.82 -10.38 22.63
C ASN A 282 2.74 -11.60 22.57
N PHE A 283 4.05 -11.39 22.80
CA PHE A 283 5.08 -12.43 22.69
C PHE A 283 4.78 -13.66 23.56
N GLU A 284 4.37 -13.48 24.81
CA GLU A 284 4.04 -14.61 25.71
C GLU A 284 2.85 -15.42 25.20
N GLN A 285 1.83 -14.77 24.65
CA GLN A 285 0.68 -15.45 24.05
C GLN A 285 1.05 -16.21 22.77
N VAL A 286 1.97 -15.68 21.95
CA VAL A 286 2.49 -16.42 20.79
C VAL A 286 3.21 -17.68 21.25
N LEU A 287 4.08 -17.58 22.25
CA LEU A 287 4.79 -18.74 22.77
C LEU A 287 3.86 -19.76 23.42
N ALA A 288 2.85 -19.31 24.18
CA ALA A 288 1.87 -20.19 24.79
C ALA A 288 1.02 -20.93 23.75
N ALA A 289 0.47 -20.21 22.76
CA ALA A 289 -0.29 -20.81 21.66
C ALA A 289 0.59 -21.75 20.83
N GLY A 290 1.83 -21.35 20.56
CA GLY A 290 2.83 -22.15 19.87
C GLY A 290 3.09 -23.47 20.59
N LYS A 291 3.36 -23.44 21.90
CA LYS A 291 3.55 -24.65 22.73
C LYS A 291 2.31 -25.55 22.73
N ALA A 292 1.11 -24.97 22.84
CA ALA A 292 -0.13 -25.73 22.83
C ALA A 292 -0.40 -26.45 21.50
N LEU A 293 0.01 -25.85 20.38
CA LEU A 293 -0.21 -26.40 19.02
C LEU A 293 1.00 -27.18 18.48
N HIS A 294 2.15 -27.11 19.15
CA HIS A 294 3.38 -27.80 18.78
C HIS A 294 3.25 -29.31 19.05
N ALA A 295 3.23 -30.10 17.98
CA ALA A 295 3.09 -31.55 17.99
C ALA A 295 4.05 -32.19 16.97
N PRO A 296 5.38 -32.14 17.21
CA PRO A 296 6.40 -32.53 16.24
C PRO A 296 6.32 -34.02 15.88
N ALA A 297 5.86 -34.88 16.81
CA ALA A 297 5.58 -36.29 16.55
C ALA A 297 4.51 -36.51 15.44
N HIS A 298 3.70 -35.50 15.17
CA HIS A 298 2.71 -35.48 14.09
C HIS A 298 3.10 -34.54 12.94
N GLY A 299 4.37 -34.11 12.89
CA GLY A 299 4.87 -33.20 11.86
C GLY A 299 4.23 -31.80 11.91
N ARG A 300 3.75 -31.37 13.08
CA ARG A 300 3.15 -30.05 13.31
C ARG A 300 3.98 -29.25 14.30
N TYR A 301 4.39 -28.05 13.92
CA TYR A 301 5.18 -27.13 14.72
C TYR A 301 4.33 -25.93 15.16
N GLY A 302 4.70 -25.30 16.26
CA GLY A 302 3.95 -24.18 16.82
C GLY A 302 4.05 -22.93 15.95
N ILE A 303 5.23 -22.68 15.38
CA ILE A 303 5.49 -21.55 14.50
C ILE A 303 6.62 -21.84 13.52
N THR A 304 6.63 -21.18 12.37
CA THR A 304 7.80 -21.08 11.48
C THR A 304 8.08 -19.61 11.18
N TRP A 305 9.33 -19.23 10.96
CA TRP A 305 9.74 -17.84 10.81
C TRP A 305 11.15 -17.74 10.22
N ASN A 306 11.51 -16.54 9.77
CA ASN A 306 12.72 -16.31 8.98
C ASN A 306 13.96 -16.20 9.90
N ALA A 307 14.65 -17.31 10.13
CA ALA A 307 15.85 -17.34 10.98
C ALA A 307 17.15 -17.64 10.19
N ALA A 308 17.07 -17.79 8.87
CA ALA A 308 18.23 -17.91 7.99
C ALA A 308 19.23 -16.76 8.16
N ARG A 309 20.52 -17.12 8.14
CA ARG A 309 21.66 -16.20 8.25
C ARG A 309 21.59 -15.03 7.26
N GLY A 310 21.94 -13.84 7.73
CA GLY A 310 21.98 -12.63 6.91
C GLY A 310 20.67 -11.83 6.95
N MET A 311 20.18 -11.40 5.79
CA MET A 311 18.99 -10.53 5.69
C MET A 311 17.72 -11.10 6.39
N PRO A 312 17.39 -12.41 6.31
CA PRO A 312 16.17 -12.94 6.92
C PRO A 312 16.11 -12.72 8.43
N ILE A 313 17.11 -13.21 9.16
CA ILE A 313 17.18 -13.06 10.62
C ILE A 313 17.43 -11.61 11.05
N ALA A 314 18.17 -10.81 10.26
CA ALA A 314 18.33 -9.39 10.52
C ALA A 314 16.99 -8.66 10.51
N ALA A 315 16.16 -8.91 9.49
CA ALA A 315 14.84 -8.31 9.37
C ALA A 315 13.95 -8.73 10.54
N SER A 316 13.87 -10.03 10.85
CA SER A 316 13.07 -10.54 11.99
C SER A 316 13.51 -9.91 13.32
N PHE A 317 14.81 -9.80 13.59
CA PHE A 317 15.32 -9.13 14.79
C PHE A 317 14.87 -7.66 14.85
N LEU A 318 14.98 -6.91 13.75
CA LEU A 318 14.61 -5.49 13.70
C LEU A 318 13.11 -5.27 13.88
N PHE A 319 12.28 -6.14 13.33
CA PHE A 319 10.83 -6.06 13.51
C PHE A 319 10.44 -6.32 14.97
N LEU A 320 10.97 -7.39 15.57
CA LEU A 320 10.74 -7.74 16.97
C LEU A 320 11.30 -6.68 17.94
N LEU A 321 12.40 -6.01 17.59
CA LEU A 321 12.91 -4.86 18.34
C LEU A 321 11.92 -3.70 18.33
N GLY A 322 11.33 -3.41 17.16
CA GLY A 322 10.24 -2.43 17.02
C GLY A 322 8.98 -2.81 17.79
N ASP A 323 8.66 -4.11 17.84
CA ASP A 323 7.55 -4.64 18.65
C ASP A 323 7.79 -4.45 20.15
N CYS A 324 9.05 -4.32 20.59
CA CYS A 324 9.45 -3.92 21.94
C CYS A 324 9.55 -2.39 22.13
N GLY A 325 9.12 -1.60 21.14
CA GLY A 325 9.17 -0.13 21.16
C GLY A 325 10.56 0.47 20.93
N SER A 326 11.55 -0.34 20.54
CA SER A 326 12.93 0.10 20.32
C SER A 326 13.29 0.10 18.84
N PHE A 327 14.12 1.04 18.42
CA PHE A 327 14.53 1.21 17.02
C PHE A 327 16.01 1.54 16.97
N LEU A 328 16.71 1.10 15.92
CA LEU A 328 18.12 1.44 15.75
C LEU A 328 18.34 2.96 15.66
N LEU A 329 17.39 3.68 15.08
CA LEU A 329 17.39 5.13 15.02
C LEU A 329 16.16 5.67 15.72
N ASP A 330 16.36 6.64 16.59
CA ASP A 330 15.25 7.37 17.21
C ASP A 330 14.33 7.96 16.13
N ARG A 331 13.02 8.05 16.40
CA ARG A 331 12.05 8.57 15.43
C ARG A 331 12.30 10.03 15.06
N SER A 332 12.92 10.83 15.94
CA SER A 332 13.37 12.19 15.64
C SER A 332 14.38 12.24 14.49
N ALA A 333 15.09 11.14 14.22
CA ALA A 333 16.00 11.06 13.09
C ALA A 333 15.28 11.12 11.72
N LYS A 334 13.95 10.94 11.67
CA LYS A 334 13.14 11.18 10.45
C LYS A 334 13.26 12.61 9.94
N THR A 335 13.37 13.59 10.84
CA THR A 335 13.43 15.02 10.53
C THR A 335 14.80 15.64 10.83
N ALA A 336 15.75 14.85 11.32
CA ALA A 336 17.07 15.33 11.67
C ALA A 336 17.86 15.79 10.44
N SER A 337 18.42 17.00 10.51
CA SER A 337 19.30 17.55 9.49
C SER A 337 20.70 16.92 9.49
N LYS A 338 21.07 16.25 10.59
CA LYS A 338 22.37 15.58 10.77
C LYS A 338 22.18 14.06 10.96
N PRO A 339 23.16 13.23 10.53
CA PRO A 339 23.13 11.80 10.79
C PRO A 339 23.05 11.52 12.29
N VAL A 340 22.04 10.75 12.70
CA VAL A 340 21.90 10.28 14.09
C VAL A 340 22.65 8.95 14.20
N ARG A 341 23.40 8.78 15.30
CA ARG A 341 24.13 7.54 15.58
C ARG A 341 23.12 6.41 15.85
N PRO A 342 23.18 5.27 15.15
CA PRO A 342 22.35 4.14 15.48
C PRO A 342 22.74 3.50 16.81
N VAL A 343 21.73 3.12 17.59
CA VAL A 343 21.91 2.48 18.90
C VAL A 343 21.00 1.25 19.00
N ILE A 344 21.60 0.10 19.30
CA ILE A 344 20.90 -1.09 19.75
C ILE A 344 20.65 -0.91 21.25
N ASP A 345 19.38 -0.82 21.65
CA ASP A 345 19.03 -0.88 23.07
C ASP A 345 19.37 -2.28 23.59
N MET A 346 20.31 -2.35 24.54
CA MET A 346 20.79 -3.63 25.08
C MET A 346 19.68 -4.41 25.80
N THR A 347 18.78 -3.72 26.49
CA THR A 347 17.70 -4.39 27.23
C THR A 347 16.66 -4.94 26.27
N ALA A 348 16.21 -4.13 25.31
CA ALA A 348 15.25 -4.57 24.31
C ALA A 348 15.84 -5.66 23.40
N GLY A 349 17.10 -5.51 22.97
CA GLY A 349 17.80 -6.51 22.16
C GLY A 349 17.92 -7.86 22.86
N LEU A 350 18.26 -7.89 24.16
CA LEU A 350 18.30 -9.13 24.94
C LEU A 350 16.90 -9.77 25.09
N ARG A 351 15.84 -8.97 25.25
CA ARG A 351 14.45 -9.50 25.25
C ARG A 351 14.05 -10.11 23.92
N VAL A 352 14.48 -9.50 22.82
CA VAL A 352 14.23 -10.04 21.48
C VAL A 352 14.98 -11.35 21.28
N LEU A 353 16.26 -11.44 21.68
CA LEU A 353 17.02 -12.69 21.59
C LEU A 353 16.41 -13.79 22.46
N ASP A 354 15.99 -13.50 23.69
CA ASP A 354 15.24 -14.46 24.53
C ASP A 354 13.99 -14.99 23.81
N TYR A 355 13.19 -14.08 23.24
CA TYR A 355 12.00 -14.46 22.48
C TYR A 355 12.36 -15.32 21.26
N MET A 356 13.40 -14.96 20.50
CA MET A 356 13.86 -15.73 19.33
C MET A 356 14.33 -17.14 19.74
N HIS A 357 15.09 -17.29 20.82
CA HIS A 357 15.48 -18.60 21.36
C HIS A 357 14.24 -19.44 21.72
N ARG A 358 13.25 -18.84 22.37
CA ARG A 358 11.98 -19.52 22.74
C ARG A 358 11.12 -19.84 21.53
N LEU A 359 11.20 -19.06 20.45
CA LEU A 359 10.59 -19.41 19.17
C LEU A 359 11.26 -20.64 18.55
N VAL A 360 12.59 -20.77 18.63
CA VAL A 360 13.31 -21.96 18.13
C VAL A 360 12.78 -23.24 18.78
N GLU A 361 12.49 -23.23 20.09
CA GLU A 361 11.96 -24.38 20.82
C GLU A 361 10.64 -24.94 20.24
N ILE A 362 9.82 -24.09 19.64
CA ILE A 362 8.51 -24.46 19.08
C ILE A 362 8.49 -24.49 17.54
N SER A 363 9.66 -24.33 16.91
CA SER A 363 9.83 -24.30 15.45
C SER A 363 10.25 -25.65 14.86
N PRO A 364 10.19 -25.83 13.53
CA PRO A 364 10.77 -26.99 12.86
C PRO A 364 12.28 -27.13 13.15
N PRO A 365 12.81 -28.37 13.18
CA PRO A 365 14.25 -28.59 13.20
C PRO A 365 14.92 -27.86 12.03
N GLY A 366 16.02 -27.16 12.31
CA GLY A 366 16.74 -26.38 11.30
C GLY A 366 16.07 -25.04 10.94
N VAL A 367 15.21 -24.49 11.80
CA VAL A 367 14.60 -23.16 11.59
C VAL A 367 15.63 -22.07 11.23
N THR A 368 16.85 -22.16 11.75
CA THR A 368 17.97 -21.24 11.46
C THR A 368 18.48 -21.28 10.01
N GLU A 369 17.99 -22.21 9.19
CA GLU A 369 18.25 -22.29 7.75
C GLU A 369 17.06 -21.80 6.93
N LEU A 370 15.91 -21.51 7.56
CA LEU A 370 14.68 -21.12 6.86
C LEU A 370 14.66 -19.62 6.56
N ASP A 371 14.64 -19.31 5.27
CA ASP A 371 14.37 -17.97 4.75
C ASP A 371 12.86 -17.75 4.55
N TRP A 372 12.50 -16.67 3.85
CA TRP A 372 11.09 -16.34 3.55
C TRP A 372 10.37 -17.42 2.76
N GLU A 373 11.01 -18.06 1.77
CA GLU A 373 10.33 -19.07 0.95
C GLU A 373 10.20 -20.37 1.74
N ALA A 374 11.26 -20.80 2.42
CA ALA A 374 11.25 -22.05 3.17
C ALA A 374 10.28 -22.00 4.37
N SER A 375 10.22 -20.86 5.08
CA SER A 375 9.24 -20.64 6.16
C SER A 375 7.81 -20.62 5.63
N LEU A 376 7.59 -19.92 4.51
CA LEU A 376 6.27 -19.83 3.89
C LEU A 376 5.79 -21.21 3.42
N ASP A 377 6.65 -21.99 2.76
CA ASP A 377 6.31 -23.33 2.26
C ASP A 377 6.00 -24.29 3.41
N THR A 378 6.71 -24.18 4.54
CA THR A 378 6.43 -24.96 5.76
C THR A 378 5.02 -24.69 6.30
N PHE A 379 4.62 -23.42 6.40
CA PHE A 379 3.27 -23.06 6.83
C PHE A 379 2.21 -23.45 5.79
N LEU A 380 2.47 -23.16 4.51
CA LEU A 380 1.56 -23.40 3.38
C LEU A 380 1.20 -24.89 3.24
N THR A 381 2.16 -25.77 3.45
CA THR A 381 1.96 -27.24 3.41
C THR A 381 1.32 -27.80 4.68
N GLY A 382 1.05 -26.96 5.68
CA GLY A 382 0.30 -27.30 6.88
C GLY A 382 1.13 -27.77 8.07
N HIS A 383 2.46 -27.65 8.01
CA HIS A 383 3.36 -28.13 9.05
C HIS A 383 3.58 -27.14 10.20
N ALA A 384 3.07 -25.90 10.12
CA ALA A 384 3.15 -24.93 11.21
C ALA A 384 1.78 -24.35 11.56
N ALA A 385 1.54 -24.09 12.84
CA ALA A 385 0.30 -23.47 13.33
C ALA A 385 0.30 -21.94 13.17
N MET A 386 1.47 -21.32 13.17
CA MET A 386 1.65 -19.88 12.97
C MET A 386 2.85 -19.61 12.06
N THR A 387 2.89 -18.43 11.42
CA THR A 387 4.09 -17.93 10.74
C THR A 387 4.13 -16.42 10.74
N TYR A 388 5.32 -15.84 10.88
CA TYR A 388 5.54 -14.46 10.45
C TYR A 388 5.67 -14.44 8.92
N CYS A 389 4.86 -13.64 8.23
CA CYS A 389 4.92 -13.54 6.77
C CYS A 389 4.42 -12.20 6.23
N TRP A 390 4.90 -11.85 5.05
CA TRP A 390 4.45 -10.67 4.32
C TRP A 390 3.04 -10.88 3.75
N SER A 391 2.17 -9.89 3.90
CA SER A 391 0.79 -9.90 3.38
C SER A 391 0.69 -10.21 1.88
N MET A 392 1.70 -9.83 1.08
CA MET A 392 1.74 -10.18 -0.35
C MET A 392 1.77 -11.70 -0.62
N ARG A 393 2.17 -12.52 0.36
CA ARG A 393 2.23 -13.99 0.25
C ARG A 393 0.88 -14.65 0.52
N ALA A 394 -0.11 -13.93 1.04
CA ALA A 394 -1.45 -14.43 1.37
C ALA A 394 -2.13 -15.16 0.20
N ALA A 395 -1.96 -14.67 -1.04
CA ALA A 395 -2.51 -15.33 -2.22
C ALA A 395 -2.00 -16.76 -2.41
N ARG A 396 -0.76 -17.07 -1.98
CA ARG A 396 -0.24 -18.45 -2.07
C ARG A 396 -0.98 -19.38 -1.12
N PHE A 397 -1.43 -18.91 0.05
CA PHE A 397 -2.23 -19.73 0.95
C PHE A 397 -3.58 -20.10 0.35
N GLU A 398 -4.22 -19.19 -0.39
CA GLU A 398 -5.55 -19.41 -0.96
C GLU A 398 -5.53 -20.15 -2.30
N TYR A 399 -4.51 -19.92 -3.14
CA TYR A 399 -4.53 -20.34 -4.54
C TYR A 399 -3.39 -21.30 -4.96
N ASP A 400 -2.33 -21.49 -4.17
CA ASP A 400 -1.30 -22.48 -4.50
C ASP A 400 -1.89 -23.90 -4.37
N THR A 401 -1.76 -24.70 -5.42
CA THR A 401 -2.26 -26.09 -5.45
C THR A 401 -1.68 -26.98 -4.35
N ARG A 402 -0.48 -26.65 -3.84
CA ARG A 402 0.16 -27.35 -2.72
C ARG A 402 -0.40 -26.94 -1.37
N SER A 403 -1.15 -25.83 -1.29
CA SER A 403 -1.64 -25.28 -0.04
C SER A 403 -2.60 -26.23 0.67
N LYS A 404 -2.31 -26.50 1.94
CA LYS A 404 -3.18 -27.23 2.88
C LYS A 404 -3.92 -26.30 3.84
N VAL A 405 -3.65 -25.00 3.73
CA VAL A 405 -4.12 -23.97 4.66
C VAL A 405 -5.09 -22.97 4.03
N GLY A 406 -5.46 -23.16 2.76
CA GLY A 406 -6.44 -22.31 2.07
C GLY A 406 -7.75 -22.20 2.85
N ARG A 407 -8.27 -20.98 2.97
CA ARG A 407 -9.44 -20.61 3.78
C ARG A 407 -9.34 -20.98 5.27
N LYS A 408 -8.14 -21.27 5.79
CA LYS A 408 -7.89 -21.62 7.19
C LYS A 408 -6.93 -20.66 7.88
N VAL A 409 -6.57 -19.56 7.22
CA VAL A 409 -5.65 -18.55 7.76
C VAL A 409 -6.42 -17.35 8.29
N GLU A 410 -6.06 -16.91 9.49
CA GLU A 410 -6.39 -15.58 10.00
C GLU A 410 -5.09 -14.75 10.06
N TYR A 411 -5.16 -13.46 9.74
CA TYR A 411 -4.01 -12.57 9.76
C TYR A 411 -4.10 -11.62 10.95
N LEU A 412 -3.02 -11.55 11.72
CA LEU A 412 -2.88 -10.69 12.89
C LEU A 412 -1.73 -9.69 12.63
N PRO A 413 -1.79 -8.48 13.23
CA PRO A 413 -0.61 -7.61 13.25
C PRO A 413 0.50 -8.25 14.08
N HIS A 414 1.68 -7.63 14.11
CA HIS A 414 2.71 -8.11 15.00
C HIS A 414 2.26 -8.06 16.47
N PRO A 415 2.58 -9.10 17.25
CA PRO A 415 2.30 -9.11 18.68
C PRO A 415 3.10 -8.01 19.38
N ALA A 416 2.54 -7.42 20.43
CA ALA A 416 3.29 -6.50 21.27
C ALA A 416 4.42 -7.24 22.03
N GLY A 417 5.64 -6.72 21.92
CA GLY A 417 6.75 -7.10 22.77
C GLY A 417 6.72 -6.36 24.11
N PRO A 418 7.56 -6.74 25.08
CA PRO A 418 7.63 -6.05 26.37
C PRO A 418 7.94 -4.55 26.21
N GLN A 419 7.12 -3.71 26.83
CA GLN A 419 7.17 -2.24 26.76
C GLN A 419 6.88 -1.63 25.37
N GLY A 420 6.50 -2.45 24.39
CA GLY A 420 6.14 -1.98 23.06
C GLY A 420 4.63 -1.97 22.82
N LYS A 421 4.27 -1.82 21.55
CA LYS A 421 2.89 -1.78 21.08
C LYS A 421 2.75 -2.70 19.87
N VAL A 422 1.50 -3.02 19.53
CA VAL A 422 1.18 -3.69 18.28
C VAL A 422 1.62 -2.82 17.11
N THR A 423 2.37 -3.38 16.18
CA THR A 423 2.81 -2.71 14.94
C THR A 423 2.57 -3.60 13.72
N ALA A 424 2.71 -3.04 12.53
CA ALA A 424 2.74 -3.78 11.28
C ALA A 424 3.87 -3.23 10.41
N PRO A 425 5.02 -3.93 10.36
CA PRO A 425 6.16 -3.49 9.57
C PRO A 425 5.81 -3.31 8.11
N ILE A 426 6.21 -2.20 7.50
CA ILE A 426 6.04 -1.96 6.05
C ILE A 426 7.23 -2.50 5.28
N GLY A 427 6.93 -3.19 4.18
CA GLY A 427 7.85 -3.63 3.14
C GLY A 427 7.26 -3.43 1.75
N GLY A 428 7.95 -3.98 0.75
CA GLY A 428 7.58 -3.81 -0.66
C GLY A 428 8.68 -3.14 -1.46
N PHE A 429 8.33 -2.76 -2.68
CA PHE A 429 9.26 -2.20 -3.65
C PHE A 429 8.71 -0.92 -4.26
N VAL A 430 9.64 -0.07 -4.69
CA VAL A 430 9.35 1.08 -5.53
C VAL A 430 10.04 0.89 -6.88
N LEU A 431 9.41 1.39 -7.94
CA LEU A 431 10.02 1.43 -9.27
C LEU A 431 10.78 2.74 -9.43
N ALA A 432 12.07 2.65 -9.73
CA ALA A 432 12.95 3.79 -9.92
C ALA A 432 13.61 3.77 -11.30
N VAL A 433 14.00 4.95 -11.78
CA VAL A 433 14.73 5.11 -13.04
C VAL A 433 16.23 5.24 -12.75
N PRO A 434 17.10 4.38 -13.31
CA PRO A 434 18.55 4.48 -13.13
C PRO A 434 19.13 5.80 -13.63
N SER A 435 20.11 6.37 -12.91
CA SER A 435 20.75 7.64 -13.29
C SER A 435 21.51 7.57 -14.59
N ASN A 436 22.12 6.42 -14.90
CA ASN A 436 22.86 6.15 -16.12
C ASN A 436 21.96 5.66 -17.29
N LEU A 437 20.64 5.86 -17.20
CA LEU A 437 19.74 5.65 -18.34
C LEU A 437 19.84 6.85 -19.30
N PRO A 438 19.92 6.64 -20.64
CA PRO A 438 19.90 7.73 -21.61
C PRO A 438 18.63 8.58 -21.52
N GLU A 439 18.77 9.90 -21.70
CA GLU A 439 17.67 10.88 -21.53
C GLU A 439 16.47 10.59 -22.44
N GLU A 440 16.75 10.16 -23.67
CA GLU A 440 15.75 9.77 -24.66
C GLU A 440 14.83 8.63 -24.22
N ARG A 441 15.27 7.80 -23.25
CA ARG A 441 14.51 6.68 -22.69
C ARG A 441 13.82 7.03 -21.38
N MET A 442 14.19 8.15 -20.75
CA MET A 442 13.65 8.54 -19.45
C MET A 442 12.14 8.74 -19.50
N ARG A 443 11.64 9.45 -20.51
CA ARG A 443 10.19 9.67 -20.66
C ARG A 443 9.42 8.36 -20.80
N LEU A 444 9.95 7.42 -21.58
CA LEU A 444 9.35 6.10 -21.75
C LEU A 444 9.31 5.31 -20.44
N ALA A 445 10.39 5.35 -19.66
CA ALA A 445 10.45 4.70 -18.35
C ALA A 445 9.41 5.30 -17.38
N VAL A 446 9.27 6.64 -17.36
CA VAL A 446 8.28 7.29 -16.49
C VAL A 446 6.85 7.02 -16.94
N ASP A 447 6.56 7.09 -18.25
CA ASP A 447 5.24 6.76 -18.81
C ASP A 447 4.85 5.31 -18.48
N ALA A 448 5.82 4.39 -18.53
CA ALA A 448 5.60 2.99 -18.14
C ALA A 448 5.37 2.83 -16.64
N ILE A 449 6.13 3.51 -15.79
CA ILE A 449 5.89 3.51 -14.34
C ILE A 449 4.48 4.07 -14.05
N ALA A 450 4.08 5.16 -14.71
CA ALA A 450 2.77 5.78 -14.56
C ALA A 450 1.65 4.83 -14.97
N TRP A 451 1.81 4.18 -16.11
CA TRP A 451 0.85 3.22 -16.60
C TRP A 451 0.74 1.97 -15.70
N ILE A 452 1.85 1.35 -15.31
CA ILE A 452 1.86 0.15 -14.43
C ILE A 452 1.22 0.47 -13.06
N THR A 453 1.41 1.69 -12.57
CA THR A 453 0.87 2.15 -11.30
C THR A 453 -0.50 2.82 -11.44
N SER A 454 -1.13 2.84 -12.61
CA SER A 454 -2.44 3.49 -12.84
C SER A 454 -3.61 2.75 -12.17
N PRO A 455 -4.72 3.42 -11.82
CA PRO A 455 -5.88 2.79 -11.18
C PRO A 455 -6.48 1.63 -11.98
N ASP A 456 -6.62 1.79 -13.30
CA ASP A 456 -7.20 0.76 -14.18
C ASP A 456 -6.32 -0.49 -14.22
N THR A 457 -5.02 -0.28 -14.38
CA THR A 457 -4.05 -1.37 -14.33
C THR A 457 -4.10 -2.06 -12.98
N VAL A 458 -4.14 -1.30 -11.88
CA VAL A 458 -4.28 -1.84 -10.52
C VAL A 458 -5.56 -2.69 -10.36
N ARG A 459 -6.69 -2.26 -10.94
CA ARG A 459 -7.97 -3.01 -10.90
C ARG A 459 -7.87 -4.35 -11.63
N ASP A 460 -7.27 -4.37 -12.82
CA ASP A 460 -7.11 -5.59 -13.62
C ASP A 460 -6.23 -6.63 -12.91
N HIS A 461 -5.20 -6.16 -12.19
CA HIS A 461 -4.35 -7.02 -11.38
C HIS A 461 -5.07 -7.64 -10.17
N LEU A 462 -5.99 -6.91 -9.54
CA LEU A 462 -6.80 -7.44 -8.43
C LEU A 462 -7.76 -8.52 -8.89
N LYS A 463 -8.43 -8.31 -10.04
CA LYS A 463 -9.26 -9.33 -10.69
C LYS A 463 -8.47 -10.61 -11.00
N SER A 464 -7.16 -10.47 -11.19
CA SER A 464 -6.24 -11.56 -11.50
C SER A 464 -5.58 -12.19 -10.26
N GLY A 465 -6.02 -11.83 -9.05
CA GLY A 465 -5.61 -12.48 -7.80
C GLY A 465 -4.35 -11.91 -7.13
N LEU A 466 -3.91 -10.71 -7.49
CA LEU A 466 -2.77 -10.04 -6.85
C LEU A 466 -3.19 -9.18 -5.65
N PRO A 467 -2.89 -9.58 -4.40
CA PRO A 467 -3.68 -9.15 -3.24
C PRO A 467 -3.33 -7.80 -2.61
N VAL A 468 -2.22 -7.13 -2.98
CA VAL A 468 -1.80 -5.92 -2.23
C VAL A 468 -1.25 -4.84 -3.17
N ARG A 469 -1.84 -3.64 -3.09
CA ARG A 469 -1.33 -2.43 -3.77
C ARG A 469 -1.55 -1.19 -2.90
N PRO A 470 -0.75 -0.12 -3.06
CA PRO A 470 -0.67 0.99 -2.11
C PRO A 470 -1.67 2.12 -2.36
N ARG A 471 -2.62 1.96 -3.30
CA ARG A 471 -3.58 3.00 -3.68
C ARG A 471 -4.84 2.95 -2.84
N PHE A 472 -5.15 4.06 -2.17
CA PHE A 472 -6.36 4.21 -1.37
C PHE A 472 -7.65 4.03 -2.17
N SER A 473 -7.68 4.57 -3.40
CA SER A 473 -8.85 4.53 -4.29
C SER A 473 -9.26 3.10 -4.69
N VAL A 474 -8.36 2.14 -4.53
CA VAL A 474 -8.55 0.75 -4.95
C VAL A 474 -8.84 -0.14 -3.75
N ILE A 475 -8.14 0.04 -2.64
CA ILE A 475 -8.39 -0.72 -1.40
C ILE A 475 -9.79 -0.41 -0.83
N SER A 476 -10.31 0.80 -1.08
CA SER A 476 -11.64 1.24 -0.60
C SER A 476 -12.80 0.82 -1.50
N ASP A 477 -12.54 0.14 -2.62
CA ASP A 477 -13.57 -0.37 -3.52
C ASP A 477 -14.27 -1.59 -2.89
N PRO A 478 -15.61 -1.59 -2.71
CA PRO A 478 -16.34 -2.70 -2.09
C PRO A 478 -16.12 -4.06 -2.77
N GLU A 479 -15.90 -4.10 -4.10
CA GLU A 479 -15.62 -5.33 -4.84
C GLU A 479 -14.23 -5.90 -4.46
N VAL A 480 -13.27 -5.02 -4.25
CA VAL A 480 -11.89 -5.36 -3.85
C VAL A 480 -11.84 -5.80 -2.39
N MET A 481 -12.58 -5.14 -1.49
CA MET A 481 -12.68 -5.54 -0.09
C MET A 481 -13.30 -6.93 0.09
N GLN A 482 -14.24 -7.33 -0.78
CA GLN A 482 -14.84 -8.67 -0.74
C GLN A 482 -13.95 -9.75 -1.35
N SER A 483 -12.93 -9.38 -2.13
CA SER A 483 -12.10 -10.32 -2.89
C SER A 483 -11.13 -11.15 -2.04
N SER A 484 -10.63 -10.61 -0.91
CA SER A 484 -9.63 -11.32 -0.10
C SER A 484 -9.58 -10.88 1.37
N PRO A 485 -9.50 -11.82 2.35
CA PRO A 485 -9.34 -11.51 3.76
C PRO A 485 -8.14 -10.63 4.09
N ILE A 486 -7.05 -10.75 3.33
CA ILE A 486 -5.83 -9.97 3.55
C ILE A 486 -6.02 -8.48 3.22
N VAL A 487 -6.85 -8.15 2.22
CA VAL A 487 -7.14 -6.76 1.86
C VAL A 487 -7.85 -6.07 3.02
N ASN A 488 -8.87 -6.72 3.59
CA ASN A 488 -9.56 -6.23 4.78
C ASN A 488 -8.64 -6.11 5.99
N PHE A 489 -7.68 -7.04 6.15
CA PHE A 489 -6.71 -6.96 7.22
C PHE A 489 -5.77 -5.74 7.06
N VAL A 490 -5.19 -5.54 5.88
CA VAL A 490 -4.31 -4.40 5.59
C VAL A 490 -5.04 -3.07 5.79
N GLU A 491 -6.30 -2.99 5.35
CA GLU A 491 -7.14 -1.82 5.55
C GLU A 491 -7.39 -1.53 7.04
N ARG A 492 -7.69 -2.57 7.85
CA ARG A 492 -7.87 -2.42 9.30
C ARG A 492 -6.59 -1.94 9.99
N VAL A 493 -5.43 -2.46 9.57
CA VAL A 493 -4.11 -2.06 10.08
C VAL A 493 -3.84 -0.59 9.75
N ALA A 494 -4.11 -0.18 8.51
CA ALA A 494 -3.95 1.20 8.07
C ALA A 494 -4.88 2.15 8.84
N ARG A 495 -6.18 1.84 8.95
CA ARG A 495 -7.17 2.65 9.69
C ARG A 495 -6.87 2.80 11.18
N ARG A 496 -6.14 1.85 11.77
CA ARG A 496 -5.74 1.87 13.19
C ARG A 496 -4.36 2.51 13.43
N ASP A 497 -3.73 3.09 12.40
CA ASP A 497 -2.41 3.71 12.49
C ASP A 497 -1.34 2.76 13.05
N LEU A 498 -1.39 1.49 12.61
CA LEU A 498 -0.46 0.44 13.05
C LEU A 498 0.72 0.26 12.09
N LEU A 499 0.69 0.90 10.91
CA LEU A 499 1.73 0.80 9.90
C LEU A 499 3.04 1.42 10.38
N ASP A 500 4.15 0.71 10.21
CA ASP A 500 5.47 1.23 10.61
C ASP A 500 6.57 0.91 9.60
N SER A 501 7.13 1.94 8.97
CA SER A 501 8.30 1.83 8.09
C SER A 501 9.63 1.98 8.83
N TRP A 502 9.62 2.40 10.10
CA TRP A 502 10.83 2.83 10.81
C TRP A 502 11.64 1.69 11.45
N GLN A 503 11.07 0.48 11.52
CA GLN A 503 11.83 -0.73 11.90
C GLN A 503 13.02 -0.99 10.97
N ARG A 504 12.92 -0.58 9.70
CA ARG A 504 14.00 -0.66 8.71
C ARG A 504 14.23 0.71 8.07
N PRO A 505 14.95 1.61 8.76
CA PRO A 505 15.06 3.00 8.32
C PRO A 505 15.82 3.10 6.99
N PRO A 506 15.31 3.85 5.99
CA PRO A 506 15.89 3.91 4.65
C PRO A 506 17.09 4.86 4.61
N ILE A 507 18.14 4.58 5.37
CA ILE A 507 19.39 5.35 5.41
C ILE A 507 20.48 4.72 4.52
N PRO A 508 21.48 5.49 4.05
CA PRO A 508 22.54 4.96 3.20
C PRO A 508 23.36 3.81 3.80
N GLU A 509 23.44 3.73 5.12
CA GLU A 509 24.20 2.72 5.85
C GLU A 509 23.39 1.45 6.13
N TYR A 510 22.09 1.42 5.81
CA TYR A 510 21.15 0.39 6.24
C TYR A 510 21.62 -1.03 5.87
N VAL A 511 22.00 -1.26 4.61
CA VAL A 511 22.38 -2.60 4.12
C VAL A 511 23.62 -3.14 4.85
N ALA A 512 24.58 -2.26 5.16
CA ALA A 512 25.77 -2.65 5.92
C ALA A 512 25.43 -2.97 7.38
N MET A 513 24.50 -2.21 7.99
CA MET A 513 24.01 -2.49 9.34
C MET A 513 23.22 -3.80 9.40
N GLU A 514 22.34 -4.04 8.43
CA GLU A 514 21.55 -5.26 8.29
C GLU A 514 22.46 -6.49 8.18
N ALA A 515 23.52 -6.42 7.36
CA ALA A 515 24.49 -7.51 7.24
C ALA A 515 25.23 -7.80 8.56
N ILE A 516 25.59 -6.76 9.34
CA ILE A 516 26.22 -6.94 10.66
C ILE A 516 25.24 -7.59 11.63
N ILE A 517 24.01 -7.10 11.71
CA ILE A 517 22.99 -7.60 12.63
C ILE A 517 22.65 -9.05 12.29
N GLY A 518 22.44 -9.34 11.00
CA GLY A 518 22.13 -10.69 10.54
C GLY A 518 23.22 -11.71 10.83
N GLN A 519 24.48 -11.27 10.86
CA GLN A 519 25.61 -12.09 11.25
C GLN A 519 25.62 -12.34 12.77
N GLU A 520 25.63 -11.28 13.57
CA GLU A 520 25.83 -11.36 15.02
C GLU A 520 24.62 -12.01 15.72
N VAL A 521 23.40 -11.70 15.29
CA VAL A 521 22.16 -12.30 15.84
C VAL A 521 22.08 -13.79 15.49
N HIS A 522 22.50 -14.18 14.29
CA HIS A 522 22.55 -15.60 13.92
C HIS A 522 23.56 -16.37 14.75
N ASP A 523 24.75 -15.82 14.96
CA ASP A 523 25.78 -16.45 15.78
C ASP A 523 25.33 -16.59 17.24
N ALA A 524 24.57 -15.62 17.77
CA ALA A 524 23.93 -15.73 19.09
C ALA A 524 22.87 -16.84 19.12
N LEU A 525 21.94 -16.83 18.15
CA LEU A 525 20.84 -17.81 18.09
C LEU A 525 21.33 -19.26 17.92
N THR A 526 22.48 -19.44 17.26
CA THR A 526 23.13 -20.75 17.07
C THR A 526 24.14 -21.12 18.17
N GLY A 527 24.30 -20.27 19.19
CA GLY A 527 25.18 -20.53 20.33
C GLY A 527 26.69 -20.38 20.05
N GLN A 528 27.08 -19.80 18.91
CA GLN A 528 28.49 -19.51 18.59
C GLN A 528 29.05 -18.36 19.43
N THR A 529 28.17 -17.49 19.94
CA THR A 529 28.51 -16.41 20.88
C THR A 529 27.36 -16.20 21.86
N THR A 530 27.60 -15.47 22.94
CA THR A 530 26.53 -15.11 23.88
C THR A 530 25.70 -13.95 23.32
N ASP A 531 24.41 -13.91 23.64
CA ASP A 531 23.49 -12.83 23.24
C ASP A 531 24.05 -11.44 23.51
N ARG A 532 24.57 -11.21 24.73
CA ARG A 532 25.19 -9.93 25.10
C ARG A 532 26.43 -9.62 24.26
N ALA A 533 27.29 -10.60 24.02
CA ALA A 533 28.50 -10.39 23.23
C ALA A 533 28.18 -10.07 21.75
N ALA A 534 27.19 -10.76 21.17
CA ALA A 534 26.69 -10.46 19.83
C ALA A 534 26.17 -9.03 19.70
N LEU A 535 25.30 -8.58 20.62
CA LEU A 535 24.75 -7.22 20.57
C LEU A 535 25.84 -6.14 20.77
N VAL A 536 26.80 -6.38 21.66
CA VAL A 536 27.96 -5.49 21.84
C VAL A 536 28.82 -5.44 20.58
N SER A 537 29.10 -6.59 19.96
CA SER A 537 29.87 -6.66 18.72
C SER A 537 29.15 -5.97 17.57
N ALA A 538 27.84 -6.21 17.42
CA ALA A 538 26.99 -5.55 16.44
C ALA A 538 27.03 -4.02 16.59
N GLN A 539 26.82 -3.50 17.80
CA GLN A 539 26.89 -2.06 18.06
C GLN A 539 28.27 -1.49 17.70
N ARG A 540 29.35 -2.15 18.11
CA ARG A 540 30.72 -1.69 17.82
C ARG A 540 31.00 -1.66 16.32
N ARG A 541 30.57 -2.67 15.57
CA ARG A 541 30.75 -2.75 14.11
C ARG A 541 29.89 -1.71 13.40
N ILE A 542 28.66 -1.48 13.85
CA ILE A 542 27.79 -0.41 13.34
C ILE A 542 28.44 0.95 13.57
N ASP A 543 28.97 1.23 14.77
CA ASP A 543 29.70 2.48 15.05
C ASP A 543 30.88 2.69 14.09
N GLY A 544 31.57 1.61 13.71
CA GLY A 544 32.66 1.63 12.74
C GLY A 544 32.25 2.16 11.36
N ILE A 545 31.04 1.84 10.89
CA ILE A 545 30.51 2.34 9.60
C ILE A 545 30.42 3.88 9.63
N PHE A 546 29.95 4.44 10.75
CA PHE A 546 29.73 5.88 10.87
C PHE A 546 31.03 6.66 11.10
N ARG A 547 32.01 6.10 11.85
CA ARG A 547 33.32 6.73 12.07
C ARG A 547 34.13 6.91 10.79
N HIS A 548 34.14 5.92 9.89
CA HIS A 548 34.89 5.99 8.63
C HIS A 548 34.35 7.03 7.64
N LYS A 549 33.08 7.45 7.75
CA LYS A 549 32.52 8.52 6.92
C LYS A 549 32.82 9.92 7.45
N SER A 550 32.89 10.09 8.78
CA SER A 550 33.26 11.37 9.40
C SER A 550 34.67 11.82 9.00
N SER A 551 35.62 10.88 8.91
CA SER A 551 37.00 11.17 8.48
C SER A 551 37.12 11.50 7.00
N ARG A 552 36.27 10.93 6.13
CA ARG A 552 36.25 11.22 4.67
C ARG A 552 35.54 12.52 4.29
N ARG A 553 34.78 13.13 5.20
CA ARG A 553 34.15 14.46 5.00
C ARG A 553 34.99 15.62 5.55
N ALA A 554 35.98 15.32 6.40
CA ALA A 554 36.87 16.30 7.01
C ALA A 554 38.23 16.43 6.28
N ALA A 555 38.50 15.52 5.34
CA ALA A 555 39.56 15.60 4.34
C ALA A 555 38.91 15.93 3.00
#